data_AF-A0AAE2C4B8-F1
#
_entry.id   AF-A0AAE2C4B8-F1
#
_cell.length_a   1.000
_cell.length_b   1.000
_cell.length_c   1.000
_cell.angle_alpha   90.00
_cell.angle_beta   90.00
_cell.angle_gamma   90.00
#
_symmetry.space_group_name_H-M   'P 1'
#
loop_
_entity.id
_entity.type
_entity.pdbx_description
1 polymer ?
#
loop_
_entity_poly.entity_id
_entity_poly.type
_entity_poly.pdbx_seq_one_letter_code
_entity_poly.pdbx_strand_id
1 'polypeptide(L)'
;MMKMVAVEEVCGRQVACIIYDSIMNFVDAVAGRLKLPSIVLRTTTAAYMHSHNVMFQLLAEGFIPLPESQLEAAIPEVYPLRFKDLQLPATIEIPQIVLDFMHSYMDIRSSSAVIWNTIDQLDRWPLQQLEQHWPVSFFSIGPFHRMAPAVATSLLEEENSCLSWLDKQAPNSVIYASLGSLAIIDEN
;
A
#
# COMPACT_ATOMS: atom_id res chain seq x y z
N MET A 1 24.30 13.39 -7.84
CA MET A 1 24.95 13.21 -6.53
C MET A 1 24.16 14.01 -5.50
N MET A 2 23.18 13.37 -4.84
CA MET A 2 22.42 13.99 -3.75
C MET A 2 23.36 14.16 -2.55
N LYS A 3 23.56 15.40 -2.10
CA LYS A 3 24.20 15.66 -0.81
C LYS A 3 23.23 15.18 0.28
N MET A 4 23.63 14.14 1.02
CA MET A 4 22.90 13.68 2.20
C MET A 4 22.98 14.76 3.26
N VAL A 5 21.81 15.20 3.71
CA VAL A 5 21.64 16.04 4.89
C VAL A 5 22.28 15.28 6.06
N ALA A 6 23.29 15.89 6.71
CA ALA A 6 23.79 15.42 8.00
C ALA A 6 22.61 15.31 8.97
N VAL A 7 22.69 14.54 10.06
CA VAL A 7 21.61 14.49 11.08
C VAL A 7 21.33 15.92 11.53
N GLU A 8 20.36 16.57 10.90
CA GLU A 8 20.01 17.95 11.18
C GLU A 8 19.17 17.88 12.45
N GLU A 9 19.63 18.60 13.45
CA GLU A 9 18.77 19.01 14.55
C GLU A 9 17.54 19.70 13.95
N VAL A 10 16.41 19.02 13.89
CA VAL A 10 15.15 19.70 13.59
C VAL A 10 14.79 20.48 14.85
N CYS A 11 14.97 21.79 14.81
CA CYS A 11 14.71 22.69 15.94
C CYS A 11 15.52 22.35 17.22
N GLY A 12 16.78 21.94 17.10
CA GLY A 12 17.65 21.66 18.26
C GLY A 12 17.35 20.33 18.98
N ARG A 13 16.59 19.42 18.35
CA ARG A 13 16.24 18.12 18.92
C ARG A 13 16.79 16.98 18.07
N GLN A 14 17.25 15.93 18.76
CA GLN A 14 17.70 14.70 18.13
C GLN A 14 16.50 13.98 17.48
N VAL A 15 16.66 13.56 16.22
CA VAL A 15 15.67 12.72 15.53
C VAL A 15 15.62 11.35 16.21
N ALA A 16 14.43 10.93 16.65
CA ALA A 16 14.25 9.67 17.36
C ALA A 16 13.94 8.48 16.44
N CYS A 17 13.26 8.72 15.31
CA CYS A 17 12.77 7.69 14.38
C CYS A 17 12.45 8.32 13.02
N ILE A 18 12.49 7.51 11.96
CA ILE A 18 12.03 7.87 10.61
C ILE A 18 10.75 7.10 10.28
N ILE A 19 9.65 7.81 10.00
CA ILE A 19 8.42 7.21 9.48
C ILE A 19 8.34 7.54 7.99
N TYR A 20 8.12 6.55 7.14
CA TYR A 20 8.16 6.75 5.68
C TYR A 20 7.15 5.89 4.94
N ASP A 21 6.69 6.37 3.78
CA ASP A 21 5.83 5.58 2.90
C ASP A 21 6.62 4.40 2.32
N SER A 22 6.01 3.21 2.32
CA SER A 22 6.57 1.99 1.76
C SER A 22 7.12 2.07 0.33
N ILE A 23 6.64 3.01 -0.50
CA ILE A 23 7.19 3.21 -1.86
C ILE A 23 8.58 3.85 -1.83
N MET A 24 8.95 4.54 -0.76
CA MET A 24 10.26 5.17 -0.57
C MET A 24 11.29 4.15 -0.07
N ASN A 25 11.51 3.09 -0.84
CA ASN A 25 12.39 1.97 -0.48
C ASN A 25 13.84 2.37 -0.13
N PHE A 26 14.32 3.51 -0.64
CA PHE A 26 15.65 4.04 -0.31
C PHE A 26 15.80 4.48 1.16
N VAL A 27 14.69 4.78 1.85
CA VAL A 27 14.71 5.31 3.21
C VAL A 27 15.29 4.31 4.19
N ASP A 28 15.11 3.02 3.95
CA ASP A 28 15.68 1.98 4.80
C ASP A 28 17.21 2.05 4.88
N ALA A 29 17.87 2.18 3.72
CA ALA A 29 19.31 2.36 3.65
C ALA A 29 19.78 3.65 4.32
N VAL A 30 18.96 4.71 4.26
CA VAL A 30 19.24 5.99 4.94
C VAL A 30 19.13 5.81 6.45
N ALA A 31 18.05 5.20 6.95
CA ALA A 31 17.83 4.93 8.37
C ALA A 31 18.98 4.10 8.96
N GLY A 32 19.40 3.03 8.27
CA GLY A 32 20.54 2.20 8.67
C GLY A 32 21.85 2.98 8.75
N ARG A 33 22.14 3.87 7.79
CA ARG A 33 23.34 4.73 7.82
C ARG A 33 23.31 5.74 8.96
N LEU A 34 22.14 6.31 9.26
CA LEU A 34 21.95 7.24 10.36
C LEU A 34 21.82 6.55 11.72
N LYS A 35 21.73 5.20 11.74
CA LYS A 35 21.49 4.38 12.92
C LYS A 35 20.21 4.80 13.66
N LEU A 36 19.18 5.15 12.90
CA LEU A 36 17.87 5.52 13.43
C LEU A 36 16.89 4.37 13.23
N PRO A 37 16.00 4.11 14.19
CA PRO A 37 14.89 3.19 13.95
C PRO A 37 13.99 3.76 12.85
N SER A 38 13.38 2.86 12.09
CA SER A 38 12.46 3.22 11.00
C SER A 38 11.13 2.50 11.16
N ILE A 39 10.06 3.15 10.74
CA ILE A 39 8.70 2.61 10.75
C ILE A 39 8.12 2.80 9.35
N VAL A 40 7.69 1.71 8.72
CA VAL A 40 7.05 1.75 7.41
C VAL A 40 5.58 2.13 7.58
N LEU A 41 5.13 3.10 6.80
CA LEU A 41 3.72 3.44 6.65
C LEU A 41 3.16 2.76 5.40
N ARG A 42 2.16 1.90 5.59
CA ARG A 42 1.40 1.27 4.52
C ARG A 42 0.10 2.04 4.27
N THR A 43 0.02 2.63 3.08
CA THR A 43 -1.17 3.31 2.56
C THR A 43 -2.09 2.38 1.77
N THR A 44 -1.65 1.14 1.53
CA THR A 44 -2.41 0.04 0.93
C THR A 44 -3.05 -0.85 2.02
N THR A 45 -3.99 -1.71 1.61
CA THR A 45 -4.59 -2.70 2.52
C THR A 45 -3.63 -3.85 2.84
N ALA A 46 -3.86 -4.55 3.94
CA ALA A 46 -3.12 -5.77 4.25
C ALA A 46 -3.41 -6.88 3.23
N ALA A 47 -4.65 -6.96 2.74
CA ALA A 47 -5.04 -7.91 1.68
C ALA A 47 -4.22 -7.70 0.39
N TYR A 48 -3.96 -6.45 -0.01
CA TYR A 48 -3.11 -6.13 -1.17
C TYR A 48 -1.70 -6.70 -0.98
N MET A 49 -1.12 -6.53 0.20
CA MET A 49 0.21 -7.03 0.52
C MET A 49 0.27 -8.56 0.60
N HIS A 50 -0.76 -9.19 1.17
CA HIS A 50 -0.86 -10.64 1.22
C HIS A 50 -0.99 -11.24 -0.19
N SER A 51 -1.76 -10.61 -1.09
CA SER A 51 -1.89 -11.09 -2.48
C SER A 51 -0.57 -11.06 -3.26
N HIS A 52 0.34 -10.12 -2.96
CA HIS A 52 1.67 -10.14 -3.54
C HIS A 52 2.52 -11.30 -3.02
N ASN A 53 2.47 -11.61 -1.72
CA ASN A 53 3.18 -12.78 -1.17
C ASN A 53 2.79 -14.06 -1.88
N VAL A 54 1.48 -14.22 -2.08
CA VAL A 54 0.89 -15.36 -2.78
C VAL A 54 1.37 -15.40 -4.24
N MET A 55 1.37 -14.25 -4.92
CA MET A 55 1.90 -14.16 -6.29
C MET A 55 3.38 -14.59 -6.35
N PHE A 56 4.21 -14.16 -5.40
CA PHE A 56 5.61 -14.56 -5.35
C PHE A 56 5.81 -16.05 -5.08
N GLN A 57 4.97 -16.66 -4.25
CA GLN A 57 4.96 -18.11 -4.05
C GLN A 57 4.59 -18.84 -5.36
N LEU A 58 3.53 -18.40 -6.03
CA LEU A 58 3.09 -18.98 -7.30
C LEU A 58 4.17 -18.85 -8.40
N LEU A 59 4.89 -17.72 -8.45
CA LEU A 59 6.04 -17.54 -9.35
C LEU A 59 7.17 -18.52 -9.02
N ALA A 60 7.53 -18.64 -7.74
CA ALA A 60 8.61 -19.53 -7.29
C ALA A 60 8.30 -21.01 -7.55
N GLU A 61 7.03 -21.40 -7.48
CA GLU A 61 6.54 -22.75 -7.76
C GLU A 61 6.30 -23.00 -9.27
N GLY A 62 6.42 -21.96 -10.11
CA GLY A 62 6.23 -22.07 -11.55
C GLY A 62 4.77 -22.21 -12.00
N PHE A 63 3.81 -21.81 -11.15
CA PHE A 63 2.38 -21.83 -11.47
C PHE A 63 1.95 -20.69 -12.40
N ILE A 64 2.63 -19.55 -12.36
CA ILE A 64 2.37 -18.42 -13.26
C ILE A 64 3.64 -18.09 -14.08
N PRO A 65 3.52 -17.76 -15.38
CA PRO A 65 2.28 -17.47 -16.09
C PRO A 65 1.42 -18.71 -16.44
N LEU A 66 0.10 -18.54 -16.47
CA LEU A 66 -0.90 -19.56 -16.82
C LEU A 66 -1.79 -19.14 -18.00
N PRO A 67 -2.49 -20.08 -18.68
CA PRO A 67 -3.43 -19.73 -19.75
C PRO A 67 -4.64 -18.93 -19.26
N GLU A 68 -5.18 -18.04 -20.11
CA GLU A 68 -6.37 -17.23 -19.78
C GLU A 68 -7.58 -18.05 -19.32
N SER A 69 -7.73 -19.28 -19.83
CA SER A 69 -8.83 -20.18 -19.46
C SER A 69 -8.85 -20.56 -17.97
N GLN A 70 -7.73 -20.38 -17.25
CA GLN A 70 -7.60 -20.68 -15.83
C GLN A 70 -7.69 -19.43 -14.94
N LEU A 71 -7.83 -18.23 -15.51
CA LEU A 71 -7.85 -16.98 -14.75
C LEU A 71 -9.00 -16.86 -13.74
N GLU A 72 -10.14 -17.52 -14.02
CA GLU A 72 -11.30 -17.55 -13.13
C GLU A 72 -11.16 -18.57 -11.99
N ALA A 73 -10.15 -19.44 -12.02
CA ALA A 73 -9.94 -20.41 -10.97
C ALA A 73 -9.53 -19.71 -9.67
N ALA A 74 -10.04 -20.21 -8.54
CA ALA A 74 -9.65 -19.75 -7.22
C ALA A 74 -8.20 -20.12 -6.93
N ILE A 75 -7.48 -19.23 -6.25
CA ILE A 75 -6.15 -19.50 -5.73
C ILE A 75 -6.31 -20.31 -4.44
N PRO A 76 -5.71 -21.51 -4.34
CA PRO A 76 -5.74 -22.31 -3.13
C PRO A 76 -5.25 -21.49 -1.92
N GLU A 77 -5.86 -21.71 -0.75
CA GLU A 77 -5.48 -21.09 0.54
C GLU A 77 -5.70 -19.57 0.65
N VAL A 78 -6.08 -18.89 -0.43
CA VAL A 78 -6.24 -17.43 -0.50
C VAL A 78 -7.64 -17.05 -0.98
N TYR A 79 -8.64 -17.85 -0.58
CA TYR A 79 -10.04 -17.58 -0.89
C TYR A 79 -10.48 -16.23 -0.29
N PRO A 80 -11.10 -15.32 -1.07
CA PRO A 80 -11.79 -15.55 -2.34
C PRO A 80 -11.03 -15.16 -3.62
N LEU A 81 -9.71 -14.96 -3.59
CA LEU A 81 -8.96 -14.49 -4.77
C LEU A 81 -8.92 -15.53 -5.89
N ARG A 82 -9.09 -15.07 -7.13
CA ARG A 82 -8.79 -15.82 -8.37
C ARG A 82 -7.49 -15.33 -8.98
N PHE A 83 -6.95 -16.08 -9.93
CA PHE A 83 -5.72 -15.68 -10.64
C PHE A 83 -5.84 -14.32 -11.34
N LYS A 84 -7.03 -13.95 -11.84
CA LYS A 84 -7.24 -12.61 -12.41
C LYS A 84 -7.32 -11.47 -11.39
N ASP A 85 -7.50 -11.78 -10.11
CA ASP A 85 -7.58 -10.78 -9.04
C ASP A 85 -6.17 -10.46 -8.48
N LEU A 86 -5.11 -11.11 -8.99
CA LEU A 86 -3.72 -10.78 -8.70
C LEU A 86 -3.36 -9.39 -9.25
N GLN A 87 -2.45 -8.71 -8.54
CA GLN A 87 -2.10 -7.31 -8.83
C GLN A 87 -1.27 -7.12 -10.11
N LEU A 88 -0.61 -8.20 -10.56
CA LEU A 88 0.12 -8.26 -11.82
C LEU A 88 -0.48 -9.39 -12.66
N PRO A 89 -0.49 -9.27 -14.00
CA PRO A 89 -1.17 -10.24 -14.83
C PRO A 89 -0.54 -11.63 -14.70
N ALA A 90 -1.37 -12.61 -14.36
CA ALA A 90 -0.94 -13.99 -14.17
C ALA A 90 -0.72 -14.75 -15.48
N THR A 91 -0.89 -14.10 -16.64
CA THR A 91 -0.82 -14.72 -17.98
C THR A 91 0.44 -14.40 -18.75
N ILE A 92 1.28 -13.50 -18.24
CA ILE A 92 2.50 -13.06 -18.90
C ILE A 92 3.69 -13.20 -17.96
N GLU A 93 4.87 -13.33 -18.55
CA GLU A 93 6.11 -13.20 -17.80
C GLU A 93 6.23 -11.77 -17.25
N ILE A 94 6.47 -11.67 -15.95
CA ILE A 94 6.59 -10.37 -15.27
C ILE A 94 8.04 -9.89 -15.44
N PRO A 95 8.27 -8.67 -15.95
CA PRO A 95 9.62 -8.14 -16.11
C PRO A 95 10.39 -8.12 -14.79
N GLN A 96 11.66 -8.53 -14.82
CA GLN A 96 12.50 -8.61 -13.61
C GLN A 96 12.55 -7.30 -12.82
N ILE A 97 12.59 -6.15 -13.52
CA ILE A 97 12.60 -4.83 -12.86
C ILE A 97 11.34 -4.57 -12.01
N VAL A 98 10.19 -5.09 -12.42
CA VAL A 98 8.93 -4.99 -11.66
C VAL A 98 9.00 -5.91 -10.44
N LEU A 99 9.52 -7.13 -10.60
CA LEU A 99 9.74 -8.06 -9.49
C LEU A 99 10.71 -7.46 -8.47
N ASP A 100 11.84 -6.91 -8.90
CA ASP A 100 12.84 -6.28 -8.03
C ASP A 100 12.23 -5.11 -7.24
N PHE A 101 11.44 -4.26 -7.92
CA PHE A 101 10.72 -3.17 -7.26
C PHE A 101 9.73 -3.70 -6.22
N MET A 102 8.91 -4.69 -6.56
CA MET A 102 7.91 -5.27 -5.65
C MET A 102 8.57 -5.96 -4.45
N HIS A 103 9.65 -6.72 -4.67
CA HIS A 103 10.47 -7.30 -3.58
C HIS A 103 10.96 -6.20 -2.64
N SER A 104 11.51 -5.11 -3.19
CA SER A 104 12.01 -3.99 -2.41
C SER A 104 10.90 -3.22 -1.68
N TYR A 105 9.74 -3.08 -2.30
CA TYR A 105 8.55 -2.45 -1.72
C TYR A 105 7.96 -3.28 -0.58
N MET A 106 8.07 -4.61 -0.65
CA MET A 106 7.53 -5.53 0.36
C MET A 106 8.48 -5.83 1.51
N ASP A 107 9.78 -5.68 1.30
CA ASP A 107 10.76 -5.95 2.34
C ASP A 107 10.69 -4.93 3.46
N ILE A 108 10.24 -5.38 4.63
CA ILE A 108 10.13 -4.59 5.85
C ILE A 108 11.07 -5.09 6.95
N ARG A 109 11.94 -6.07 6.66
CA ARG A 109 12.70 -6.82 7.69
C ARG A 109 13.65 -5.95 8.51
N SER A 110 14.12 -4.85 7.93
CA SER A 110 15.01 -3.87 8.54
C SER A 110 14.28 -2.79 9.34
N SER A 111 12.95 -2.72 9.21
CA SER A 111 12.13 -1.75 9.94
C SER A 111 11.82 -2.22 11.36
N SER A 112 11.70 -1.26 12.28
CA SER A 112 11.31 -1.54 13.67
C SER A 112 9.83 -1.90 13.81
N ALA A 113 8.98 -1.34 12.94
CA ALA A 113 7.55 -1.62 12.90
C ALA A 113 6.92 -1.25 11.55
N VAL A 114 5.67 -1.66 11.37
CA VAL A 114 4.80 -1.24 10.25
C VAL A 114 3.51 -0.65 10.80
N ILE A 115 3.14 0.53 10.31
CA ILE A 115 1.83 1.13 10.53
C ILE A 115 0.96 0.83 9.31
N TRP A 116 -0.21 0.24 9.56
CA TRP A 116 -1.24 -0.02 8.57
C TRP A 116 -2.40 0.95 8.74
N ASN A 117 -2.80 1.62 7.65
CA ASN A 117 -4.00 2.44 7.61
C ASN A 117 -5.27 1.57 7.55
N THR A 118 -5.50 0.79 8.61
CA THR A 118 -6.63 -0.14 8.71
C THR A 118 -7.07 -0.30 10.16
N ILE A 119 -8.16 -1.03 10.36
CA ILE A 119 -8.58 -1.52 11.67
C ILE A 119 -8.47 -3.05 11.67
N ASP A 120 -8.15 -3.63 12.83
CA ASP A 120 -7.95 -5.08 12.95
C ASP A 120 -9.17 -5.87 12.47
N GLN A 121 -10.39 -5.37 12.67
CA GLN A 121 -11.60 -6.09 12.26
C GLN A 121 -11.75 -6.19 10.73
N LEU A 122 -11.19 -5.24 9.97
CA LEU A 122 -11.29 -5.20 8.51
C LEU A 122 -10.26 -6.14 7.87
N ASP A 123 -9.03 -6.14 8.40
CA ASP A 123 -7.88 -6.80 7.79
C ASP A 123 -7.27 -7.91 8.67
N ARG A 124 -8.03 -8.45 9.64
CA ARG A 124 -7.52 -9.45 10.61
C ARG A 124 -6.75 -10.59 9.96
N TRP A 125 -7.40 -11.26 9.02
CA TRP A 125 -6.85 -12.46 8.40
C TRP A 125 -5.59 -12.17 7.59
N PRO A 126 -5.57 -11.21 6.64
CA PRO A 126 -4.34 -10.91 5.91
C PRO A 126 -3.22 -10.40 6.83
N LEU A 127 -3.52 -9.61 7.86
CA LEU A 127 -2.50 -9.18 8.84
C LEU A 127 -1.85 -10.38 9.54
N GLN A 128 -2.63 -11.36 10.00
CA GLN A 128 -2.11 -12.59 10.62
C GLN A 128 -1.22 -13.40 9.67
N GLN A 129 -1.61 -13.52 8.40
CA GLN A 129 -0.81 -14.22 7.40
C GLN A 129 0.52 -13.51 7.13
N LEU A 130 0.52 -12.17 7.13
CA LEU A 130 1.73 -11.38 6.97
C LEU A 130 2.62 -11.46 8.22
N GLU A 131 2.08 -11.36 9.43
CA GLU A 131 2.86 -11.47 10.68
C GLU A 131 3.63 -12.79 10.81
N GLN A 132 3.15 -13.88 10.19
CA GLN A 132 3.87 -15.15 10.13
C GLN A 132 5.13 -15.09 9.25
N HIS A 133 5.16 -14.19 8.27
CA HIS A 133 6.24 -14.07 7.30
C HIS A 133 7.31 -13.04 7.71
N TRP A 134 6.93 -11.97 8.41
CA TRP A 134 7.87 -10.95 8.89
C TRP A 134 7.88 -10.85 10.42
N PRO A 135 9.06 -10.97 11.06
CA PRO A 135 9.18 -10.80 12.51
C PRO A 135 9.24 -9.30 12.89
N VAL A 136 8.24 -8.53 12.47
CA VAL A 136 8.16 -7.07 12.66
C VAL A 136 6.82 -6.73 13.31
N SER A 137 6.80 -5.79 14.26
CA SER A 137 5.57 -5.38 14.93
C SER A 137 4.64 -4.63 13.97
N PHE A 138 3.38 -5.07 13.89
CA PHE A 138 2.34 -4.43 13.08
C PHE A 138 1.41 -3.60 13.96
N PHE A 139 1.08 -2.40 13.49
CA PHE A 139 0.16 -1.48 14.15
C PHE A 139 -0.95 -1.07 13.20
N SER A 140 -2.16 -1.59 13.42
CA SER A 140 -3.36 -1.13 12.72
C SER A 140 -3.82 0.21 13.30
N ILE A 141 -3.39 1.31 12.69
CA ILE A 141 -3.73 2.66 13.11
C ILE A 141 -4.58 3.27 11.99
N GLY A 142 -5.89 3.14 12.10
CA GLY A 142 -6.78 3.64 11.07
C GLY A 142 -8.25 3.64 11.48
N PRO A 143 -9.15 4.07 10.56
CA PRO A 143 -8.80 4.64 9.27
C PRO A 143 -8.40 6.12 9.41
N PHE A 144 -7.29 6.53 8.77
CA PHE A 144 -6.72 7.87 8.94
C PHE A 144 -7.71 9.00 8.62
N HIS A 145 -8.59 8.82 7.64
CA HIS A 145 -9.60 9.84 7.27
C HIS A 145 -10.59 10.17 8.39
N ARG A 146 -10.69 9.34 9.45
CA ARG A 146 -11.51 9.64 10.64
C ARG A 146 -10.70 10.17 11.82
N MET A 147 -9.38 9.94 11.82
CA MET A 147 -8.50 10.23 12.95
C MET A 147 -7.75 11.56 12.76
N ALA A 148 -7.37 11.86 11.52
CA ALA A 148 -6.68 13.10 11.19
C ALA A 148 -7.70 14.22 10.92
N PRO A 149 -7.39 15.47 11.30
CA PRO A 149 -8.16 16.61 10.84
C PRO A 149 -8.11 16.66 9.30
N ALA A 150 -9.13 17.25 8.68
CA ALA A 150 -9.12 17.51 7.24
C ALA A 150 -7.96 18.48 6.95
N VAL A 151 -6.85 17.94 6.43
CA VAL A 151 -5.74 18.73 5.91
C VAL A 151 -5.94 18.81 4.40
N ALA A 152 -5.66 19.96 3.79
CA ALA A 152 -5.63 20.08 2.34
C ALA A 152 -4.56 19.12 1.78
N THR A 153 -4.99 17.97 1.26
CA THR A 153 -4.12 16.96 0.64
C THR A 153 -4.02 17.13 -0.88
N SER A 154 -4.85 18.01 -1.45
CA SER A 154 -4.85 18.33 -2.88
C SER A 154 -4.01 19.58 -3.14
N LEU A 155 -3.30 19.59 -4.27
CA LEU A 155 -2.68 20.79 -4.82
C LEU A 155 -3.69 21.71 -5.51
N LEU A 156 -4.91 21.21 -5.76
CA LEU A 156 -6.01 21.95 -6.37
C LEU A 156 -6.85 22.63 -5.29
N GLU A 157 -7.37 23.81 -5.62
CA GLU A 157 -8.36 24.49 -4.78
C GLU A 157 -9.62 23.62 -4.67
N GLU A 158 -10.14 23.50 -3.45
CA GLU A 158 -11.32 22.71 -3.16
C GLU A 158 -12.58 23.46 -3.61
N GLU A 159 -13.35 22.87 -4.53
CA GLU A 159 -14.60 23.44 -5.01
C GLU A 159 -15.80 22.82 -4.27
N ASN A 160 -16.50 23.63 -3.48
CA ASN A 160 -17.62 23.18 -2.65
C ASN A 160 -19.00 23.22 -3.34
N SER A 161 -19.05 23.52 -4.64
CA SER A 161 -20.31 23.63 -5.40
C SER A 161 -21.08 22.30 -5.42
N CYS A 162 -20.37 21.18 -5.44
CA CYS A 162 -20.94 19.83 -5.41
C CYS A 162 -21.71 19.55 -4.12
N LEU A 163 -21.26 20.07 -2.98
CA LEU A 163 -21.94 19.91 -1.68
C LEU A 163 -23.26 20.70 -1.66
N SER A 164 -23.25 21.94 -2.15
CA SER A 164 -24.47 22.76 -2.27
C SER A 164 -25.49 22.17 -3.24
N TRP A 165 -25.04 21.42 -4.26
CA TRP A 165 -25.91 20.67 -5.14
C TRP A 165 -26.46 19.40 -4.48
N LEU A 166 -25.62 18.70 -3.70
CA LEU A 166 -25.96 17.48 -2.96
C LEU A 166 -27.07 17.73 -1.92
N ASP A 167 -27.02 18.87 -1.23
CA ASP A 167 -28.02 19.29 -0.23
C ASP A 167 -29.46 19.39 -0.78
N LYS A 168 -29.60 19.50 -2.11
CA LYS A 168 -30.91 19.61 -2.79
C LYS A 168 -31.47 18.27 -3.26
N GLN A 169 -30.71 17.18 -3.13
CA GLN A 169 -31.11 15.86 -3.59
C GLN A 169 -31.85 15.09 -2.48
N ALA A 170 -32.63 14.07 -2.86
CA ALA A 170 -33.27 13.21 -1.87
C ALA A 170 -32.22 12.34 -1.15
N PRO A 171 -32.45 11.95 0.12
CA PRO A 171 -31.56 11.04 0.82
C PRO A 171 -31.36 9.74 0.04
N ASN A 172 -30.10 9.28 -0.07
CA ASN A 172 -29.70 8.06 -0.78
C ASN A 172 -30.07 8.03 -2.29
N SER A 173 -30.21 9.18 -2.96
CA SER A 173 -30.58 9.23 -4.38
C SER A 173 -29.42 9.53 -5.34
N VAL A 174 -28.21 9.79 -4.82
CA VAL A 174 -27.05 10.23 -5.62
C VAL A 174 -26.01 9.13 -5.68
N ILE A 175 -25.44 8.92 -6.87
CA ILE A 175 -24.28 8.06 -7.08
C ILE A 175 -23.04 8.95 -7.15
N TYR A 176 -22.07 8.68 -6.29
CA TYR A 176 -20.73 9.27 -6.39
C TYR A 176 -19.86 8.40 -7.30
N ALA A 177 -19.20 9.02 -8.28
CA ALA A 177 -18.27 8.37 -9.17
C ALA A 177 -16.93 9.12 -9.18
N SER A 178 -15.84 8.40 -8.96
CA SER A 178 -14.47 8.89 -9.03
C SER A 178 -13.54 7.71 -9.30
N LEU A 179 -12.54 7.92 -10.17
CA LEU A 179 -11.51 6.92 -10.48
C LEU A 179 -10.24 7.12 -9.66
N GLY A 180 -10.28 8.01 -8.67
CA GLY A 180 -9.12 8.46 -7.92
C GLY A 180 -8.34 9.56 -8.65
N SER A 181 -7.12 9.81 -8.20
CA SER A 181 -6.33 10.98 -8.63
C SER A 181 -5.41 10.74 -9.83
N LEU A 182 -5.31 9.51 -10.33
CA LEU A 182 -4.36 9.14 -11.39
C LEU A 182 -5.02 8.61 -12.67
N ALA A 183 -6.21 8.03 -12.58
CA ALA A 183 -6.86 7.42 -13.74
C ALA A 183 -7.60 8.47 -14.57
N ILE A 184 -7.40 8.43 -15.88
CA ILE A 184 -8.07 9.26 -16.88
C ILE A 184 -8.75 8.31 -17.87
N ILE A 185 -10.00 8.61 -18.22
CA ILE A 185 -10.71 7.94 -19.32
C ILE A 185 -10.85 8.96 -20.43
N ASP A 186 -10.24 8.68 -21.56
CA ASP A 186 -10.45 9.45 -22.78
C ASP A 186 -11.62 8.85 -23.56
N GLU A 187 -12.40 9.70 -24.23
CA GLU A 187 -13.36 9.27 -25.23
C GLU A 187 -12.56 8.79 -26.46
N ASN A 188 -12.59 7.48 -26.74
CA ASN A 188 -12.04 6.92 -27.98
C ASN A 188 -12.77 7.45 -29.22
#